data_AF-A0A1H3FR93-F1
#
_entry.id   AF-A0A1H3FR93-F1
#
_cell.length_a   1.000
_cell.length_b   1.000
_cell.length_c   1.000
_cell.angle_alpha   90.00
_cell.angle_beta   90.00
_cell.angle_gamma   90.00
#
_symmetry.space_group_name_H-M   'P 1'
#
loop_
_entity.id
_entity.type
_entity.pdbx_description
1 polymer ?
#
loop_
_entity_poly.entity_id
_entity_poly.type
_entity_poly.pdbx_seq_one_letter_code
_entity_poly.pdbx_strand_id
1 'polypeptide(L)'
;MTIKASVPLPAPGSSALFDRAEAVYGAKQALRIILANALRDYEAALLAGEVRDLSPEPPRRSESIQVGRAMDAAAWARARELLDPLGILQEGRLGRMILSQALAWQFREEG
;
A
#
# COMPACT_ATOMS: atom_id res chain seq x y z
N MET A 1 15.20 -1.70 2.49
CA MET A 1 14.77 -3.00 1.93
C MET A 1 13.99 -2.78 0.64
N THR A 2 13.86 -3.78 -0.24
CA THR A 2 13.10 -3.64 -1.50
C THR A 2 11.93 -4.62 -1.55
N ILE A 3 10.73 -4.09 -1.59
CA ILE A 3 9.49 -4.83 -1.78
C ILE A 3 9.29 -5.09 -3.28
N LYS A 4 9.03 -6.34 -3.65
CA LYS A 4 8.57 -6.71 -5.00
C LYS A 4 7.28 -7.48 -4.87
N ALA A 5 6.19 -6.95 -5.43
CA ALA A 5 4.89 -7.58 -5.33
C ALA A 5 3.95 -7.20 -6.48
N SER A 6 2.94 -8.06 -6.68
CA SER A 6 1.77 -7.77 -7.49
C SER A 6 0.74 -7.03 -6.65
N VAL A 7 0.34 -5.85 -7.09
CA VAL A 7 -0.68 -5.02 -6.43
C VAL A 7 -1.89 -4.89 -7.35
N PRO A 8 -3.09 -5.30 -6.91
CA PRO A 8 -4.30 -5.17 -7.70
C PRO A 8 -4.73 -3.70 -7.83
N LEU A 9 -5.40 -3.36 -8.94
CA LEU A 9 -5.98 -2.03 -9.12
C LEU A 9 -7.14 -1.81 -8.14
N PRO A 10 -7.29 -0.62 -7.54
CA PRO A 10 -8.51 -0.24 -6.83
C PRO A 10 -9.73 -0.31 -7.75
N ALA A 11 -10.87 -0.74 -7.21
CA ALA A 11 -12.15 -0.60 -7.91
C ALA A 11 -12.52 0.89 -8.07
N PRO A 12 -13.31 1.26 -9.10
CA PRO A 12 -13.85 2.61 -9.21
C PRO A 12 -14.61 3.01 -7.94
N GLY A 13 -14.44 4.25 -7.50
CA GLY A 13 -15.07 4.76 -6.27
C GLY A 13 -14.36 4.38 -4.97
N SER A 14 -13.28 3.57 -5.02
CA SER A 14 -12.47 3.27 -3.82
C SER A 14 -11.64 4.46 -3.34
N SER A 15 -11.33 5.42 -4.22
CA SER A 15 -10.61 6.65 -3.90
C SER A 15 -10.90 7.70 -4.98
N ALA A 16 -11.33 8.89 -4.55
CA ALA A 16 -11.59 9.99 -5.46
C ALA A 16 -10.29 10.55 -6.05
N LEU A 17 -9.16 10.41 -5.35
CA LEU A 17 -7.85 10.71 -5.90
C LEU A 17 -7.47 9.71 -7.01
N PHE A 18 -7.67 8.42 -6.76
CA PHE A 18 -7.36 7.37 -7.72
C PHE A 18 -8.18 7.50 -9.00
N ASP A 19 -9.48 7.70 -8.89
CA ASP A 19 -10.37 7.85 -10.05
C ASP A 19 -9.98 9.05 -10.92
N ARG A 20 -9.64 10.19 -10.29
CA ARG A 20 -9.13 11.37 -11.00
C ARG A 20 -7.78 11.11 -11.68
N ALA A 21 -6.86 10.43 -10.99
CA ALA A 21 -5.56 10.10 -11.56
C ALA A 21 -5.68 9.08 -12.71
N GLU A 22 -6.59 8.11 -12.60
CA GLU A 22 -6.88 7.13 -13.65
C GLU A 22 -7.39 7.82 -14.92
N ALA A 23 -8.28 8.81 -14.81
CA ALA A 23 -8.80 9.56 -15.95
C ALA A 23 -7.71 10.31 -16.74
N VAL A 24 -6.61 10.72 -16.08
CA VAL A 24 -5.53 11.50 -16.70
C VAL A 24 -4.38 10.62 -17.19
N TYR A 25 -3.96 9.64 -16.40
CA TYR A 25 -2.74 8.87 -16.62
C TYR A 25 -2.99 7.41 -17.01
N GLY A 26 -4.23 6.93 -16.89
CA GLY A 26 -4.60 5.52 -16.97
C GLY A 26 -4.32 4.75 -15.68
N ALA A 27 -5.11 3.72 -15.42
CA ALA A 27 -5.18 3.04 -14.12
C ALA A 27 -3.83 2.51 -13.59
N LYS A 28 -3.04 1.88 -14.47
CA LYS A 28 -1.75 1.30 -14.08
C LYS A 28 -0.73 2.37 -13.68
N GLN A 29 -0.71 3.50 -14.38
CA GLN A 29 0.22 4.59 -14.08
C GLN A 29 -0.25 5.38 -12.86
N ALA A 30 -1.55 5.64 -12.75
CA ALA A 30 -2.16 6.23 -11.56
C ALA A 30 -1.80 5.44 -10.30
N LEU A 31 -1.95 4.11 -10.33
CA LEU A 31 -1.59 3.27 -9.18
C LEU A 31 -0.10 3.36 -8.83
N ARG A 32 0.79 3.39 -9.82
CA ARG A 32 2.24 3.51 -9.56
C ARG A 32 2.61 4.80 -8.84
N ILE A 33 1.99 5.91 -9.23
CA ILE A 33 2.22 7.24 -8.65
C ILE A 33 1.66 7.27 -7.23
N ILE A 34 0.38 6.93 -7.07
CA ILE A 34 -0.30 6.99 -5.78
C ILE A 34 0.37 6.05 -4.78
N LEU A 35 0.71 4.81 -5.19
CA LEU A 35 1.38 3.86 -4.31
C LEU A 35 2.74 4.35 -3.83
N ALA A 36 3.48 5.11 -4.64
CA ALA A 36 4.77 5.66 -4.22
C ALA A 36 4.61 6.67 -3.08
N ASN A 37 3.63 7.57 -3.20
CA ASN A 37 3.33 8.56 -2.15
C ASN A 37 2.74 7.88 -0.92
N ALA A 38 1.75 7.01 -1.11
CA ALA A 38 1.09 6.27 -0.06
C ALA A 38 2.09 5.44 0.77
N LEU A 39 3.05 4.77 0.13
CA LEU A 39 4.07 4.01 0.85
C LEU A 39 4.97 4.92 1.70
N ARG A 40 5.43 6.05 1.14
CA ARG A 40 6.26 7.01 1.87
C ARG A 40 5.53 7.56 3.11
N ASP A 41 4.27 7.93 2.94
CA ASP A 41 3.47 8.53 4.02
C ASP A 41 3.12 7.48 5.09
N TYR A 42 2.86 6.24 4.66
CA TYR A 42 2.68 5.09 5.57
C TYR A 42 3.96 4.72 6.34
N GLU A 43 5.14 4.80 5.70
CA GLU A 43 6.43 4.63 6.39
C GLU A 43 6.62 5.66 7.49
N ALA A 44 6.33 6.93 7.21
CA ALA A 44 6.39 8.00 8.21
C ALA A 44 5.43 7.74 9.38
N ALA A 45 4.19 7.36 9.10
CA ALA A 45 3.18 7.04 10.10
C ALA A 45 3.56 5.82 10.96
N LEU A 46 4.14 4.78 10.36
CA LEU A 46 4.66 3.61 11.09
C LEU A 46 5.78 4.00 12.05
N LEU A 47 6.72 4.81 11.59
CA LEU A 47 7.85 5.26 12.41
C LEU A 47 7.42 6.21 13.53
N ALA A 48 6.38 7.01 13.29
CA ALA A 48 5.75 7.87 14.29
C ALA A 48 4.86 7.10 15.29
N GLY A 49 4.55 5.83 15.03
CA GLY A 49 3.64 5.03 15.87
C GLY A 49 2.16 5.39 15.72
N GLU A 50 1.80 6.03 14.60
CA GLU A 50 0.43 6.45 14.28
C GLU A 50 -0.40 5.28 13.73
N VAL A 51 0.27 4.32 13.09
CA VAL A 51 -0.37 3.09 12.60
C VAL A 51 -0.49 2.10 13.76
N ARG A 52 -1.68 2.02 14.35
CA ARG A 52 -1.98 1.13 15.48
C ARG A 52 -2.69 -0.15 15.06
N ASP A 53 -3.51 -0.06 14.01
CA ASP A 53 -4.37 -1.14 13.54
C ASP A 53 -4.34 -1.22 12.01
N LEU A 54 -4.80 -2.36 11.49
CA LEU A 54 -4.93 -2.58 10.06
C LEU A 54 -6.07 -1.74 9.47
N SER A 55 -5.78 -1.08 8.36
CA SER A 55 -6.80 -0.41 7.56
C SER A 55 -7.56 -1.44 6.71
N PRO A 56 -8.89 -1.32 6.61
CA PRO A 56 -9.69 -2.18 5.74
C PRO A 56 -9.17 -2.13 4.29
N GLU A 57 -9.03 -3.29 3.65
CA GLU A 57 -8.57 -3.32 2.27
C GLU A 57 -9.63 -2.68 1.34
N PRO A 58 -9.24 -1.71 0.50
CA PRO A 58 -10.19 -1.11 -0.44
C PRO A 58 -10.65 -2.16 -1.46
N PRO A 59 -11.88 -2.04 -2.00
CA PRO A 59 -12.35 -2.89 -3.10
C PRO A 59 -11.39 -2.86 -4.31
N ARG A 60 -11.26 -3.99 -5.01
CA ARG A 60 -10.19 -4.25 -6.00
C ARG A 60 -10.73 -4.82 -7.31
N ARG A 61 -10.03 -4.56 -8.42
CA ARG A 61 -10.22 -5.22 -9.72
C ARG A 61 -9.39 -6.50 -9.80
N SER A 62 -9.70 -7.34 -10.79
CA SER A 62 -8.89 -8.53 -11.11
C SER A 62 -7.54 -8.17 -11.73
N GLU A 63 -7.42 -7.02 -12.39
CA GLU A 63 -6.15 -6.55 -12.93
C GLU A 63 -5.17 -6.13 -11.82
N SER A 64 -3.89 -6.34 -12.08
CA SER A 64 -2.80 -5.96 -11.19
C SER A 64 -1.61 -5.40 -11.94
N ILE A 65 -0.71 -4.75 -11.19
CA ILE A 65 0.60 -4.33 -11.65
C ILE A 65 1.69 -4.97 -10.82
N GLN A 66 2.81 -5.28 -11.44
CA GLN A 66 4.04 -5.59 -10.73
C GLN A 66 4.74 -4.28 -10.34
N VAL A 67 5.16 -4.18 -9.08
CA VAL A 67 5.88 -3.03 -8.55
C VAL A 67 7.08 -3.46 -7.72
N GLY A 68 8.15 -2.67 -7.85
CA GLY A 68 9.30 -2.69 -6.96
C GLY A 68 9.35 -1.36 -6.21
N ARG A 69 9.43 -1.38 -4.88
CA ARG A 69 9.54 -0.18 -4.04
C ARG A 69 10.57 -0.37 -2.95
N ALA A 70 11.41 0.65 -2.75
CA ALA A 70 12.24 0.70 -1.55
C ALA A 70 11.37 1.04 -0.34
N MET A 71 11.73 0.51 0.81
CA MET A 71 11.13 0.82 2.11
C MET A 71 12.25 0.88 3.15
N ASP A 72 12.13 1.79 4.11
CA ASP A 72 13.01 1.87 5.26
C ASP A 72 13.00 0.56 6.09
N ALA A 73 14.15 0.19 6.65
CA ALA A 73 14.30 -1.08 7.37
C ALA A 73 13.57 -1.07 8.73
N ALA A 74 13.56 0.07 9.43
CA ALA A 74 12.83 0.21 10.67
C ALA A 74 11.32 0.25 10.42
N ALA A 75 10.88 0.93 9.37
CA ALA A 75 9.47 0.90 8.96
C ALA A 75 9.03 -0.52 8.57
N TRP A 76 9.88 -1.29 7.86
CA TRP A 76 9.60 -2.70 7.56
C TRP A 76 9.46 -3.54 8.83
N ALA A 77 10.33 -3.36 9.82
CA ALA A 77 10.25 -4.08 11.08
C ALA A 77 8.93 -3.78 11.81
N ARG A 78 8.53 -2.51 11.90
CA ARG A 78 7.24 -2.10 12.46
C ARG A 78 6.05 -2.71 11.72
N ALA A 79 6.09 -2.68 10.39
CA ALA A 79 5.04 -3.26 9.58
C ALA A 79 4.96 -4.80 9.77
N ARG A 80 6.11 -5.47 9.94
CA ARG A 80 6.15 -6.91 10.22
C ARG A 80 5.55 -7.25 11.58
N GLU A 81 5.87 -6.49 12.62
CA GLU A 81 5.28 -6.67 13.96
C GLU A 81 3.75 -6.61 13.90
N LEU A 82 3.21 -5.70 13.09
CA LEU A 82 1.77 -5.52 12.90
C LEU A 82 1.11 -6.59 12.01
N LEU A 83 1.73 -6.90 10.87
CA LEU A 83 1.13 -7.72 9.80
C LEU A 83 1.46 -9.21 9.89
N ASP A 84 2.58 -9.55 10.53
CA ASP A 84 3.09 -10.90 10.70
C ASP A 84 3.61 -11.10 12.13
N PRO A 85 2.73 -10.98 13.15
CA PRO A 85 3.15 -11.10 14.55
C PRO A 85 3.74 -12.46 14.90
N LEU A 86 3.42 -13.50 14.11
CA LEU A 86 3.96 -14.85 14.27
C LEU A 86 5.26 -15.08 13.48
N GLY A 87 5.67 -14.14 12.62
CA GLY A 87 6.89 -14.23 11.84
C GLY A 87 6.90 -15.31 10.74
N ILE A 88 5.73 -15.81 10.33
CA ILE A 88 5.57 -16.97 9.44
C ILE A 88 5.32 -16.59 7.98
N LEU A 89 5.07 -15.30 7.69
CA LEU A 89 4.79 -14.87 6.33
C LEU A 89 6.07 -14.85 5.48
N GLN A 90 5.94 -15.35 4.26
CA GLN A 90 6.95 -15.17 3.23
C GLN A 90 7.09 -13.68 2.88
N GLU A 91 8.31 -13.22 2.61
CA GLU A 91 8.60 -11.80 2.36
C GLU A 91 7.74 -11.19 1.24
N GLY A 92 7.50 -11.94 0.17
CA GLY A 92 6.64 -11.47 -0.93
C GLY A 92 5.18 -11.26 -0.52
N ARG A 93 4.65 -12.09 0.40
CA ARG A 93 3.30 -11.95 0.93
C ARG A 93 3.20 -10.77 1.88
N LEU A 94 4.17 -10.63 2.79
CA LEU A 94 4.27 -9.47 3.69
C LEU A 94 4.40 -8.17 2.87
N GLY A 95 5.27 -8.15 1.87
CA GLY A 95 5.44 -7.02 0.98
C GLY A 95 4.14 -6.60 0.27
N ARG A 96 3.36 -7.56 -0.24
CA ARG A 96 2.04 -7.28 -0.83
C ARG A 96 1.08 -6.67 0.20
N MET A 97 1.08 -7.20 1.43
CA MET A 97 0.23 -6.68 2.51
C MET A 97 0.62 -5.26 2.89
N ILE A 98 1.92 -4.95 2.98
CA ILE A 98 2.42 -3.59 3.26
C ILE A 98 1.94 -2.61 2.19
N LEU A 99 2.12 -2.94 0.90
CA LEU A 99 1.66 -2.06 -0.18
C LEU A 99 0.14 -1.88 -0.20
N SER A 100 -0.60 -2.92 0.20
CA SER A 100 -2.06 -2.85 0.32
C SER A 100 -2.50 -1.95 1.48
N GLN A 101 -1.81 -2.04 2.62
CA GLN A 101 -2.04 -1.19 3.79
C GLN A 101 -1.66 0.25 3.53
N ALA A 102 -0.57 0.51 2.80
CA ALA A 102 -0.21 1.87 2.40
C ALA A 102 -1.32 2.53 1.56
N LEU A 103 -1.89 1.81 0.59
CA LEU A 103 -3.04 2.31 -0.19
C LEU A 103 -4.27 2.54 0.69
N ALA A 104 -4.59 1.59 1.56
CA ALA A 104 -5.73 1.70 2.46
C ALA A 104 -5.60 2.90 3.41
N TRP A 105 -4.39 3.13 3.93
CA TRP A 105 -4.05 4.29 4.75
C TRP A 105 -4.27 5.60 3.98
N GLN A 106 -3.75 5.69 2.76
CA GLN A 106 -3.92 6.86 1.91
C GLN A 106 -5.39 7.15 1.61
N PHE A 107 -6.19 6.12 1.32
CA PHE A 107 -7.60 6.27 0.96
C PHE A 107 -8.48 6.58 2.17
N ARG A 108 -8.08 6.16 3.37
CA ARG A 108 -8.78 6.51 4.60
C ARG A 108 -8.76 8.01 4.86
N GLU A 109 -7.64 8.67 4.58
CA GLU A 109 -7.50 10.13 4.74
C GLU A 109 -8.35 10.93 3.73
N GLU A 110 -9.00 10.29 2.75
CA GLU A 110 -9.91 10.93 1.80
C GLU A 110 -11.38 10.99 2.28
N GLY A 111 -11.74 10.24 3.33
CA GLY A 111 -13.10 10.16 3.87
C GLY A 111 -13.27 10.86 5.22
#